data_AF-A0AAX6DZX9-F1
#
_entry.id   AF-A0AAX6DZX9-F1
#
_cell.length_a   1.000
_cell.length_b   1.000
_cell.length_c   1.000
_cell.angle_alpha   90.00
_cell.angle_beta   90.00
_cell.angle_gamma   90.00
#
_symmetry.space_group_name_H-M   'P 1'
#
loop_
_entity.id
_entity.type
_entity.pdbx_description
1 polymer ?
#
loop_
_entity_poly.entity_id
_entity_poly.type
_entity_poly.pdbx_seq_one_letter_code
_entity_poly.pdbx_strand_id
1 'polypeptide(L)'
;MATPDLESPPPPLPHSYAPLPDSDTAASASVSASVSAPPLRSRSLLCSLALSFVFLLALAGLLSRDPHLNPNSDVAPDPTARFPARGVQEGVSSKSSGSGFLRSDGSEFPWTNHMLAWQRTGFHFQPDKNWMNDPNGPLYYKGWYHLFYQYNPDAAVWGNITWGHSVSRDLVNWQDLPLAMVRDQWYDINGVWTGSATLLPDGQVIMLYTGATNESVQVQNLAVPADLSDPLLLNWVKSEANPVLVPPPGIGTKDFRDPTTAWFHPSDSTWRFVIGSKVDDKHSGIALVYSTKDFLSYELLPGVLHAVEGVGMWECIDFYPVSTVDSSASNGLDTSVPPGDSVKHVIKESSDDDRHDYYAIGSYDADANKWTPDDAENDLGIGLRYDWGKFYASKTFYDQEKKRRVLWGWISETDSERTDIAKGWASLMGVPRTVVFDVKTGSNLLTWPVEEVDSLRLSSRDFSGLTIDTGSAFPLHVSSATQLDIEAEFLINRESLEAVVEADVGYNCSTSGGAATRGTLGPFGLLVLANEEMSEQTATYFYYCNLRRRAGLPLQQRHRGHGDRHDPQGLGDELHIQHSLSPP
;
A
#
# COMPACT_ATOMS: atom_id res chain seq x y z
N MET A 1 -9.78 75.89 -25.78
CA MET A 1 -11.16 75.69 -25.28
C MET A 1 -11.24 74.30 -24.71
N ALA A 2 -11.60 74.21 -23.42
CA ALA A 2 -12.20 73.10 -22.66
C ALA A 2 -11.70 71.64 -22.84
N THR A 3 -11.30 71.04 -21.72
CA THR A 3 -11.38 69.59 -21.40
C THR A 3 -12.86 69.14 -21.27
N PRO A 4 -13.17 67.83 -21.26
CA PRO A 4 -13.10 67.07 -20.01
C PRO A 4 -12.55 65.63 -20.11
N ASP A 5 -12.05 65.16 -18.97
CA ASP A 5 -11.59 63.82 -18.61
C ASP A 5 -12.65 62.72 -18.70
N LEU A 6 -12.21 61.45 -18.83
CA LEU A 6 -12.77 60.29 -18.12
C LEU A 6 -11.82 59.06 -18.19
N GLU A 7 -11.39 58.65 -16.99
CA GLU A 7 -11.04 57.31 -16.48
C GLU A 7 -9.85 56.48 -17.00
N SER A 8 -8.87 56.33 -16.09
CA SER A 8 -7.73 55.42 -16.10
C SER A 8 -8.12 53.95 -15.83
N PRO A 9 -7.49 52.96 -16.49
CA PRO A 9 -7.65 51.54 -16.17
C PRO A 9 -6.94 51.18 -14.84
N PRO A 10 -7.40 50.12 -14.13
CA PRO A 10 -6.77 49.67 -12.89
C PRO A 10 -5.38 49.07 -13.15
N PRO A 11 -4.46 49.13 -12.16
CA PRO A 11 -3.13 48.56 -12.28
C PRO A 11 -3.19 47.02 -12.34
N PRO A 12 -2.23 46.36 -13.01
CA PRO A 12 -2.15 44.91 -13.08
C PRO A 12 -1.85 44.32 -11.69
N LEU A 13 -2.61 43.28 -11.32
CA LEU A 13 -2.32 42.46 -10.14
C LEU A 13 -1.09 41.58 -10.39
N PRO A 14 -0.16 41.45 -9.43
CA PRO A 14 1.13 40.81 -9.65
C PRO A 14 1.09 39.33 -9.25
N HIS A 15 0.65 38.43 -10.12
CA HIS A 15 0.96 37.00 -10.00
C HIS A 15 1.15 36.40 -11.40
N SER A 16 2.39 36.36 -11.87
CA SER A 16 2.78 35.57 -13.02
C SER A 16 3.01 34.13 -12.58
N TYR A 17 2.25 33.20 -13.14
CA TYR A 17 2.68 31.80 -13.22
C TYR A 17 3.11 31.50 -14.65
N ALA A 18 4.18 30.73 -14.76
CA ALA A 18 4.81 30.35 -16.01
C ALA A 18 3.86 29.50 -16.89
N PRO A 19 3.87 29.67 -18.22
CA PRO A 19 3.15 28.78 -19.11
C PRO A 19 3.84 27.41 -19.15
N LEU A 20 3.07 26.35 -18.85
CA LEU A 20 3.48 24.98 -19.16
C LEU A 20 3.46 24.75 -20.69
N PRO A 21 4.36 23.91 -21.23
CA PRO A 21 4.55 23.77 -22.66
C PRO A 21 3.31 23.21 -23.37
N ASP A 22 2.90 23.92 -24.43
CA ASP A 22 1.78 23.59 -25.28
C ASP A 22 1.94 22.20 -25.91
N SER A 23 0.93 21.35 -25.73
CA SER A 23 0.67 20.23 -26.61
C SER A 23 -0.36 20.67 -27.64
N ASP A 24 0.07 20.91 -28.88
CA ASP A 24 -0.84 20.91 -30.02
C ASP A 24 -0.07 20.59 -31.31
N THR A 25 -0.51 19.54 -32.01
CA THR A 25 -1.08 19.64 -33.36
C THR A 25 -1.40 18.26 -33.93
N ALA A 26 -2.68 17.99 -34.15
CA ALA A 26 -3.13 17.18 -35.29
C ALA A 26 -4.53 17.62 -35.72
N ALA A 27 -4.57 18.26 -36.89
CA ALA A 27 -5.75 18.85 -37.50
C ALA A 27 -6.70 17.80 -38.10
N SER A 28 -7.99 18.12 -38.00
CA SER A 28 -9.10 17.49 -38.71
C SER A 28 -9.14 17.85 -40.21
N ALA A 29 -9.57 16.91 -41.05
CA ALA A 29 -10.20 17.21 -42.33
C ALA A 29 -11.44 16.32 -42.52
N SER A 30 -12.57 16.96 -42.79
CA SER A 30 -13.87 16.36 -43.11
C SER A 30 -14.10 16.36 -44.62
N VAL A 31 -14.83 15.35 -45.12
CA VAL A 31 -15.52 15.40 -46.43
C VAL A 31 -16.90 14.76 -46.28
N SER A 32 -17.90 15.48 -46.79
CA SER A 32 -19.33 15.16 -46.83
C SER A 32 -19.72 14.38 -48.09
N ALA A 33 -20.82 13.61 -48.01
CA ALA A 33 -21.82 13.53 -49.09
C ALA A 33 -23.09 12.79 -48.64
N SER A 34 -24.20 13.27 -49.18
CA SER A 34 -25.61 12.97 -48.94
C SER A 34 -26.13 11.70 -49.64
N VAL A 35 -27.35 11.23 -49.31
CA VAL A 35 -28.54 11.20 -50.20
C VAL A 35 -29.65 10.23 -49.71
N SER A 36 -30.83 10.83 -49.50
CA SER A 36 -32.24 10.39 -49.68
C SER A 36 -32.81 9.07 -49.11
N ALA A 37 -33.95 9.22 -48.42
CA ALA A 37 -35.03 8.24 -48.32
C ALA A 37 -36.30 8.77 -49.04
N PRO A 38 -37.19 7.89 -49.55
CA PRO A 38 -38.64 8.01 -49.24
C PRO A 38 -39.38 6.63 -49.24
N PRO A 39 -40.74 6.53 -49.07
CA PRO A 39 -41.58 7.09 -48.01
C PRO A 39 -42.72 6.12 -47.48
N LEU A 40 -43.53 6.65 -46.54
CA LEU A 40 -45.01 6.51 -46.37
C LEU A 40 -45.67 5.40 -45.47
N ARG A 41 -46.25 5.84 -44.32
CA ARG A 41 -47.70 5.80 -43.89
C ARG A 41 -47.83 5.57 -42.36
N SER A 42 -48.17 6.60 -41.57
CA SER A 42 -49.50 7.10 -41.17
C SER A 42 -50.31 6.19 -40.22
N ARG A 43 -50.44 6.65 -38.96
CA ARG A 43 -51.60 6.61 -38.03
C ARG A 43 -51.15 6.48 -36.57
N SER A 44 -51.06 7.61 -35.85
CA SER A 44 -51.24 7.71 -34.39
C SER A 44 -50.80 9.11 -33.93
N LEU A 45 -51.69 10.09 -34.03
CA LEU A 45 -51.43 11.42 -33.47
C LEU A 45 -52.74 11.96 -32.90
N LEU A 46 -53.24 11.29 -31.86
CA LEU A 46 -54.37 11.74 -31.04
C LEU A 46 -54.39 11.11 -29.64
N CYS A 47 -53.54 10.13 -29.32
CA CYS A 47 -53.41 9.57 -27.96
C CYS A 47 -52.28 10.18 -27.11
N SER A 48 -51.34 10.92 -27.70
CA SER A 48 -50.15 11.45 -27.00
C SER A 48 -50.40 12.76 -26.24
N LEU A 49 -51.47 13.51 -26.55
CA LEU A 49 -51.77 14.79 -25.89
C LEU A 49 -52.60 14.65 -24.60
N ALA A 50 -53.32 13.54 -24.40
CA ALA A 50 -54.12 13.32 -23.20
C ALA A 50 -53.30 12.76 -22.01
N LEU A 51 -52.22 12.03 -22.30
CA LEU A 51 -51.35 11.43 -21.27
C LEU A 51 -50.39 12.44 -20.61
N SER A 52 -49.97 13.48 -21.33
CA SER A 52 -49.08 14.52 -20.78
C SER A 52 -49.76 15.46 -19.78
N PHE A 53 -51.08 15.66 -19.88
CA PHE A 53 -51.81 16.56 -18.98
C PHE A 53 -52.11 15.92 -17.61
N VAL A 54 -52.34 14.60 -17.58
CA VAL A 54 -52.56 13.84 -16.34
C VAL A 54 -51.25 13.71 -15.52
N PHE A 55 -50.11 13.61 -16.20
CA PHE A 55 -48.79 13.53 -15.55
C PHE A 55 -48.39 14.87 -14.88
N LEU A 56 -48.70 16.01 -15.49
CA LEU A 56 -48.40 17.34 -14.95
C LEU A 56 -49.25 17.70 -13.72
N LEU A 57 -50.50 17.24 -13.64
CA LEU A 57 -51.36 17.47 -12.47
C LEU A 57 -51.00 16.56 -11.28
N ALA A 58 -50.50 15.34 -11.53
CA ALA A 58 -49.99 14.45 -10.49
C ALA A 58 -48.70 15.00 -9.83
N LEU A 59 -47.84 15.65 -10.61
CA LEU A 59 -46.59 16.24 -10.12
C LEU A 59 -46.84 17.48 -9.23
N ALA A 60 -47.85 18.30 -9.55
CA ALA A 60 -48.22 19.46 -8.75
C ALA A 60 -48.86 19.09 -7.39
N GLY A 61 -49.57 17.96 -7.31
CA GLY A 61 -50.15 17.45 -6.07
C GLY A 61 -49.15 16.83 -5.09
N LEU A 62 -48.02 16.30 -5.61
CA LEU A 62 -46.93 15.74 -4.80
C LEU A 62 -46.01 16.82 -4.21
N LEU A 63 -45.92 17.99 -4.84
CA LEU A 63 -45.15 19.15 -4.33
C LEU A 63 -45.89 20.00 -3.29
N SER A 64 -47.13 19.64 -2.94
CA SER A 64 -48.00 20.45 -2.05
C SER A 64 -48.34 19.76 -0.72
N ARG A 65 -47.63 18.69 -0.34
CA ARG A 65 -47.82 18.00 0.95
C ARG A 65 -46.52 17.91 1.72
N ASP A 66 -46.31 18.86 2.60
CA ASP A 66 -45.26 18.81 3.62
C ASP A 66 -45.90 19.09 4.99
N PRO A 67 -45.98 18.12 5.92
CA PRO A 67 -46.40 18.38 7.28
C PRO A 67 -45.17 18.57 8.19
N HIS A 68 -45.00 19.81 8.65
CA HIS A 68 -44.22 20.24 9.82
C HIS A 68 -42.68 20.09 9.76
N LEU A 69 -42.02 21.11 9.21
CA LEU A 69 -40.65 21.48 9.61
C LEU A 69 -40.68 22.75 10.47
N ASN A 70 -40.07 22.65 11.65
CA ASN A 70 -39.90 23.69 12.65
C ASN A 70 -38.73 24.61 12.18
N PRO A 71 -38.89 25.93 11.96
CA PRO A 71 -37.88 26.72 11.25
C PRO A 71 -36.67 27.18 12.10
N ASN A 72 -36.43 26.58 13.27
CA ASN A 72 -35.41 27.05 14.21
C ASN A 72 -34.48 25.92 14.68
N SER A 73 -33.88 25.20 13.73
CA SER A 73 -32.65 24.42 14.00
C SER A 73 -31.76 24.35 12.76
N ASP A 74 -31.52 25.48 12.09
CA ASP A 74 -30.36 25.63 11.21
C ASP A 74 -29.13 25.92 12.08
N VAL A 75 -28.66 24.89 12.78
CA VAL A 75 -27.24 24.85 13.13
C VAL A 75 -26.55 24.41 11.85
N ALA A 76 -25.95 25.37 11.13
CA ALA A 76 -25.01 25.06 10.07
C ALA A 76 -24.04 23.98 10.60
N PRO A 77 -23.78 22.89 9.85
CA PRO A 77 -22.84 21.89 10.30
C PRO A 77 -21.52 22.59 10.60
N ASP A 78 -21.06 22.44 11.84
CA ASP A 78 -19.81 22.99 12.29
C ASP A 78 -18.71 22.52 11.32
N PRO A 79 -18.02 23.41 10.59
CA PRO A 79 -16.95 23.02 9.67
C PRO A 79 -15.75 22.40 10.41
N THR A 80 -15.77 22.38 11.76
CA THR A 80 -14.79 21.72 12.61
C THR A 80 -15.23 20.33 13.11
N ALA A 81 -16.42 19.85 12.73
CA ALA A 81 -16.88 18.50 13.08
C ALA A 81 -16.01 17.44 12.38
N ARG A 82 -15.03 16.91 13.11
CA ARG A 82 -14.24 15.75 12.71
C ARG A 82 -15.16 14.52 12.69
N PHE A 83 -15.65 14.14 11.52
CA PHE A 83 -16.23 12.81 11.35
C PHE A 83 -15.09 11.77 11.54
N PRO A 84 -15.29 10.71 12.33
CA PRO A 84 -14.33 9.61 12.39
C PRO A 84 -14.13 9.04 10.98
N ALA A 85 -12.89 8.73 10.59
CA ALA A 85 -12.59 8.14 9.29
C ALA A 85 -13.43 6.87 9.06
N ARG A 86 -14.00 6.71 7.85
CA ARG A 86 -15.04 5.72 7.53
C ARG A 86 -14.68 4.29 7.92
N GLY A 87 -13.42 3.89 7.73
CA GLY A 87 -12.91 2.56 8.11
C GLY A 87 -12.89 2.29 9.62
N VAL A 88 -12.58 3.31 10.43
CA VAL A 88 -12.42 3.15 11.89
C VAL A 88 -13.72 2.76 12.57
N GLN A 89 -14.87 3.23 12.06
CA GLN A 89 -16.18 2.86 12.61
C GLN A 89 -16.49 1.38 12.39
N GLU A 90 -16.00 0.82 11.28
CA GLU A 90 -16.15 -0.60 10.94
C GLU A 90 -15.06 -1.48 11.57
N GLY A 91 -14.10 -0.90 12.31
CA GLY A 91 -13.05 -1.65 13.00
C GLY A 91 -11.84 -1.99 12.13
N VAL A 92 -11.61 -1.21 11.07
CA VAL A 92 -10.40 -1.29 10.24
C VAL A 92 -9.62 0.03 10.30
N SER A 93 -8.40 0.00 9.79
CA SER A 93 -7.53 1.17 9.69
C SER A 93 -8.19 2.40 9.07
N SER A 94 -7.73 3.60 9.44
CA SER A 94 -8.16 4.83 8.77
C SER A 94 -7.81 4.76 7.28
N LYS A 95 -8.84 4.67 6.44
CA LYS A 95 -8.73 4.62 4.98
C LYS A 95 -8.87 5.99 4.32
N SER A 96 -8.77 7.09 5.07
CA SER A 96 -8.61 8.42 4.49
C SER A 96 -7.20 8.93 4.77
N SER A 97 -6.65 9.69 3.82
CA SER A 97 -5.46 10.49 4.02
C SER A 97 -5.78 11.55 5.08
N GLY A 98 -5.51 11.23 6.34
CA GLY A 98 -5.52 12.20 7.42
C GLY A 98 -4.36 13.17 7.20
N SER A 99 -4.51 14.13 6.27
CA SER A 99 -3.53 15.19 6.06
C SER A 99 -3.46 16.06 7.32
N GLY A 100 -2.73 15.57 8.32
CA GLY A 100 -2.30 16.31 9.49
C GLY A 100 -1.15 17.26 9.18
N PHE A 101 -0.62 17.23 7.96
CA PHE A 101 0.47 18.11 7.50
C PHE A 101 -0.03 19.38 6.80
N LEU A 102 -1.24 19.40 6.26
CA LEU A 102 -1.87 20.63 5.79
C LEU A 102 -2.89 21.10 6.83
N ARG A 103 -2.44 21.96 7.75
CA ARG A 103 -3.35 22.91 8.40
C ARG A 103 -3.91 23.81 7.29
N SER A 104 -4.96 23.36 6.60
CA SER A 104 -5.68 24.27 5.72
C SER A 104 -6.30 25.33 6.63
N ASP A 105 -5.97 26.58 6.39
CA ASP A 105 -6.65 27.75 6.92
C ASP A 105 -8.09 27.92 6.40
N GLY A 106 -8.69 26.84 5.89
CA GLY A 106 -9.98 26.84 5.21
C GLY A 106 -9.90 27.19 3.73
N SER A 107 -8.72 27.52 3.18
CA SER A 107 -8.54 27.70 1.73
C SER A 107 -8.07 26.40 1.06
N GLU A 108 -8.89 25.88 0.15
CA GLU A 108 -8.56 24.71 -0.66
C GLU A 108 -7.73 25.11 -1.88
N PHE A 109 -6.82 24.21 -2.29
CA PHE A 109 -6.13 24.37 -3.56
C PHE A 109 -7.16 24.28 -4.71
N PRO A 110 -7.19 25.27 -5.63
CA PRO A 110 -8.19 25.33 -6.69
C PRO A 110 -7.83 24.37 -7.85
N TRP A 111 -8.05 23.08 -7.63
CA TRP A 111 -7.79 22.03 -8.62
C TRP A 111 -8.57 22.27 -9.91
N THR A 112 -7.88 22.20 -11.04
CA THR A 112 -8.51 22.21 -12.38
C THR A 112 -8.69 20.79 -12.89
N ASN A 113 -9.61 20.57 -13.84
CA ASN A 113 -9.82 19.27 -14.46
C ASN A 113 -8.53 18.70 -15.10
N HIS A 114 -7.68 19.56 -15.67
CA HIS A 114 -6.41 19.15 -16.26
C HIS A 114 -5.42 18.64 -15.20
N MET A 115 -5.32 19.33 -14.06
CA MET A 115 -4.47 18.91 -12.95
C MET A 115 -4.92 17.57 -12.37
N LEU A 116 -6.23 17.39 -12.18
CA LEU A 116 -6.79 16.13 -11.66
C LEU A 116 -6.61 14.97 -12.65
N ALA A 117 -6.78 15.22 -13.95
CA ALA A 117 -6.60 14.20 -14.98
C ALA A 117 -5.13 13.73 -15.09
N TRP A 118 -4.17 14.65 -14.91
CA TRP A 118 -2.74 14.35 -14.98
C TRP A 118 -2.26 13.37 -13.91
N GLN A 119 -2.94 13.30 -12.75
CA GLN A 119 -2.53 12.48 -11.60
C GLN A 119 -2.62 10.96 -11.85
N ARG A 120 -3.37 10.50 -12.86
CA ARG A 120 -3.45 9.07 -13.16
C ARG A 120 -2.11 8.56 -13.66
N THR A 121 -1.70 7.40 -13.15
CA THR A 121 -0.46 6.77 -13.60
C THR A 121 -0.64 6.15 -14.99
N GLY A 122 0.46 6.00 -15.73
CA GLY A 122 0.41 5.32 -17.02
C GLY A 122 0.90 3.88 -17.02
N PHE A 123 1.38 3.34 -15.88
CA PHE A 123 1.83 1.95 -15.79
C PHE A 123 1.69 1.27 -14.42
N HIS A 124 1.24 1.99 -13.37
CA HIS A 124 0.88 1.30 -12.12
C HIS A 124 -0.54 0.74 -12.27
N PHE A 125 -0.82 -0.36 -11.57
CA PHE A 125 -2.17 -0.90 -11.58
C PHE A 125 -3.12 0.02 -10.78
N GLN A 126 -4.24 0.38 -11.40
CA GLN A 126 -5.35 1.09 -10.79
C GLN A 126 -6.63 0.79 -11.59
N PRO A 127 -7.80 0.70 -10.93
CA PRO A 127 -9.05 0.54 -11.66
C PRO A 127 -9.37 1.79 -12.48
N ASP A 128 -10.27 1.65 -13.45
CA ASP A 128 -10.76 2.77 -14.29
C ASP A 128 -11.23 3.97 -13.46
N LYS A 129 -11.89 3.72 -12.34
CA LYS A 129 -12.47 4.74 -11.45
C LYS A 129 -12.67 4.19 -10.04
N ASN A 130 -13.08 5.07 -9.14
CA ASN A 130 -13.45 4.81 -7.74
C ASN A 130 -12.26 4.39 -6.85
N TRP A 131 -12.59 3.93 -5.65
CA TRP A 131 -11.65 3.59 -4.58
C TRP A 131 -11.13 2.15 -4.73
N MET A 132 -9.80 2.00 -4.60
CA MET A 132 -9.13 0.72 -4.40
C MET A 132 -8.27 0.75 -3.12
N ASN A 133 -8.09 -0.39 -2.46
CA ASN A 133 -7.07 -0.54 -1.42
C ASN A 133 -6.37 -1.91 -1.48
N ASP A 134 -6.43 -2.69 -0.40
CA ASP A 134 -5.62 -3.87 -0.15
C ASP A 134 -5.59 -4.86 -1.35
N PRO A 135 -4.40 -5.36 -1.76
CA PRO A 135 -4.30 -6.47 -2.71
C PRO A 135 -4.84 -7.76 -2.08
N ASN A 136 -5.65 -8.49 -2.84
CA ASN A 136 -6.37 -9.67 -2.36
C ASN A 136 -6.06 -10.87 -3.26
N GLY A 137 -5.83 -12.02 -2.60
CA GLY A 137 -5.60 -13.30 -3.26
C GLY A 137 -4.75 -13.30 -4.53
N PRO A 138 -3.59 -12.61 -4.60
CA PRO A 138 -2.77 -12.64 -5.80
C PRO A 138 -2.32 -14.08 -6.09
N LEU A 139 -2.43 -14.54 -7.33
CA LEU A 139 -2.04 -15.90 -7.71
C LEU A 139 -1.60 -16.01 -9.18
N TYR A 140 -0.84 -17.05 -9.50
CA TYR A 140 -0.64 -17.49 -10.88
C TYR A 140 -1.43 -18.79 -11.14
N TYR A 141 -2.30 -18.76 -12.14
CA TYR A 141 -3.17 -19.87 -12.52
C TYR A 141 -3.28 -20.02 -14.03
N LYS A 142 -3.00 -21.22 -14.54
CA LYS A 142 -3.18 -21.59 -15.96
C LYS A 142 -2.65 -20.54 -16.96
N GLY A 143 -1.49 -19.99 -16.68
CA GLY A 143 -0.83 -19.02 -17.55
C GLY A 143 -1.17 -17.55 -17.30
N TRP A 144 -2.07 -17.25 -16.35
CA TRP A 144 -2.45 -15.88 -16.00
C TRP A 144 -2.03 -15.56 -14.57
N TYR A 145 -1.53 -14.36 -14.37
CA TYR A 145 -1.48 -13.73 -13.06
C TYR A 145 -2.85 -13.11 -12.77
N HIS A 146 -3.40 -13.39 -11.60
CA HIS A 146 -4.64 -12.83 -11.11
C HIS A 146 -4.32 -11.86 -9.97
N LEU A 147 -4.93 -10.68 -10.03
CA LEU A 147 -4.94 -9.71 -8.96
C LEU A 147 -6.40 -9.43 -8.59
N PHE A 148 -6.75 -9.69 -7.33
CA PHE A 148 -7.97 -9.15 -6.75
C PHE A 148 -7.60 -7.99 -5.82
N TYR A 149 -8.56 -7.14 -5.51
CA TYR A 149 -8.31 -5.97 -4.68
C TYR A 149 -9.61 -5.49 -4.06
N GLN A 150 -9.53 -4.94 -2.84
CA GLN A 150 -10.68 -4.26 -2.25
C GLN A 150 -11.08 -3.08 -3.13
N TYR A 151 -12.37 -3.02 -3.49
CA TYR A 151 -12.92 -2.06 -4.43
C TYR A 151 -14.28 -1.55 -3.96
N ASN A 152 -14.48 -0.23 -4.02
CA ASN A 152 -15.80 0.38 -3.88
C ASN A 152 -16.39 0.66 -5.28
N PRO A 153 -17.46 -0.04 -5.71
CA PRO A 153 -18.04 0.18 -7.03
C PRO A 153 -18.77 1.51 -7.18
N ASP A 154 -19.07 2.21 -6.08
CA ASP A 154 -19.96 3.37 -6.07
C ASP A 154 -19.25 4.70 -5.86
N ALA A 155 -18.04 4.72 -5.28
CA ALA A 155 -17.39 5.98 -4.91
C ALA A 155 -15.85 5.90 -4.81
N ALA A 156 -15.21 7.06 -4.91
CA ALA A 156 -13.78 7.26 -4.68
C ALA A 156 -13.40 7.40 -3.18
N VAL A 157 -14.17 6.78 -2.30
CA VAL A 157 -13.90 6.73 -0.85
C VAL A 157 -14.12 5.32 -0.33
N TRP A 158 -13.50 4.97 0.80
CA TRP A 158 -13.71 3.66 1.42
C TRP A 158 -15.16 3.44 1.87
N GLY A 159 -15.70 2.26 1.57
CA GLY A 159 -17.07 1.83 1.87
C GLY A 159 -17.55 0.81 0.83
N ASN A 160 -18.65 0.10 1.10
CA ASN A 160 -19.27 -0.87 0.18
C ASN A 160 -18.27 -1.86 -0.46
N ILE A 161 -17.29 -2.33 0.32
CA ILE A 161 -16.16 -3.07 -0.23
C ILE A 161 -16.59 -4.40 -0.85
N THR A 162 -16.11 -4.60 -2.07
CA THR A 162 -16.17 -5.81 -2.91
C THR A 162 -14.76 -6.17 -3.38
N TRP A 163 -14.59 -7.30 -4.07
CA TRP A 163 -13.32 -7.58 -4.76
C TRP A 163 -13.42 -7.28 -6.25
N GLY A 164 -12.64 -6.30 -6.69
CA GLY A 164 -12.29 -6.16 -8.11
C GLY A 164 -11.38 -7.31 -8.56
N HIS A 165 -11.30 -7.55 -9.87
CA HIS A 165 -10.53 -8.65 -10.43
C HIS A 165 -9.94 -8.23 -11.78
N SER A 166 -8.63 -8.37 -11.91
CA SER A 166 -7.93 -8.17 -13.18
C SER A 166 -6.92 -9.29 -13.39
N VAL A 167 -6.60 -9.57 -14.65
CA VAL A 167 -5.62 -10.58 -15.04
C VAL A 167 -4.52 -10.01 -15.94
N SER A 168 -3.35 -10.62 -15.88
CA SER A 168 -2.21 -10.25 -16.70
C SER A 168 -1.40 -11.49 -17.12
N ARG A 169 -0.65 -11.39 -18.23
CA ARG A 169 0.34 -12.40 -18.62
C ARG A 169 1.75 -12.08 -18.13
N ASP A 170 1.99 -10.85 -17.69
CA ASP A 170 3.32 -10.30 -17.44
C ASP A 170 3.39 -9.41 -16.20
N LEU A 171 2.34 -9.37 -15.38
CA LEU A 171 2.20 -8.51 -14.20
C LEU A 171 2.20 -6.99 -14.48
N VAL A 172 2.19 -6.58 -15.76
CA VAL A 172 2.28 -5.18 -16.19
C VAL A 172 1.06 -4.77 -17.00
N ASN A 173 0.69 -5.56 -18.00
CA ASN A 173 -0.43 -5.31 -18.88
C ASN A 173 -1.66 -6.03 -18.36
N TRP A 174 -2.59 -5.28 -17.76
CA TRP A 174 -3.77 -5.80 -17.07
C TRP A 174 -5.03 -5.70 -17.92
N GLN A 175 -5.89 -6.71 -17.79
CA GLN A 175 -7.24 -6.72 -18.32
C GLN A 175 -8.22 -6.81 -17.16
N ASP A 176 -9.12 -5.84 -17.06
CA ASP A 176 -10.17 -5.83 -16.06
C ASP A 176 -11.23 -6.89 -16.38
N LEU A 177 -11.66 -7.58 -15.33
CA LEU A 177 -12.71 -8.58 -15.36
C LEU A 177 -13.89 -8.11 -14.48
N PRO A 178 -15.06 -8.78 -14.57
CA PRO A 178 -16.16 -8.52 -13.64
C PRO A 178 -15.74 -8.68 -12.17
N LEU A 179 -16.48 -8.05 -11.26
CA LEU A 179 -16.27 -8.23 -9.82
C LEU A 179 -16.31 -9.71 -9.45
N ALA A 180 -15.31 -10.17 -8.69
CA ALA A 180 -15.19 -11.58 -8.32
C ALA A 180 -16.03 -11.93 -7.09
N MET A 181 -16.03 -11.06 -6.08
CA MET A 181 -16.71 -11.27 -4.80
C MET A 181 -17.49 -10.02 -4.41
N VAL A 182 -18.81 -10.17 -4.26
CA VAL A 182 -19.73 -9.06 -3.93
C VAL A 182 -20.37 -9.25 -2.55
N ARG A 183 -20.93 -8.18 -1.98
CA ARG A 183 -21.59 -8.17 -0.66
C ARG A 183 -23.05 -8.63 -0.74
N ASP A 184 -23.28 -9.93 -0.81
CA ASP A 184 -24.58 -10.53 -1.13
C ASP A 184 -25.07 -11.57 -0.11
N GLN A 185 -24.34 -11.81 0.99
CA GLN A 185 -24.73 -12.74 2.04
C GLN A 185 -24.64 -12.09 3.42
N TRP A 186 -25.44 -12.55 4.38
CA TRP A 186 -25.52 -11.94 5.72
C TRP A 186 -24.16 -11.84 6.43
N TYR A 187 -23.25 -12.78 6.16
CA TYR A 187 -21.93 -12.85 6.78
C TYR A 187 -20.87 -11.91 6.17
N ASP A 188 -21.16 -11.30 5.02
CA ASP A 188 -20.30 -10.31 4.36
C ASP A 188 -21.07 -9.11 3.83
N ILE A 189 -22.31 -8.94 4.30
CA ILE A 189 -23.21 -7.91 3.80
C ILE A 189 -22.67 -6.52 4.07
N ASN A 190 -21.83 -6.30 5.08
CA ASN A 190 -21.19 -5.00 5.33
C ASN A 190 -19.84 -4.84 4.61
N GLY A 191 -19.30 -5.90 4.01
CA GLY A 191 -18.13 -5.84 3.15
C GLY A 191 -17.44 -7.20 2.96
N VAL A 192 -16.87 -7.39 1.77
CA VAL A 192 -15.96 -8.50 1.44
C VAL A 192 -14.54 -7.95 1.53
N TRP A 193 -13.88 -8.15 2.67
CA TRP A 193 -12.57 -7.58 2.98
C TRP A 193 -11.43 -8.51 2.58
N THR A 194 -10.22 -8.19 3.04
CA THR A 194 -8.97 -8.80 2.58
C THR A 194 -8.93 -10.31 2.84
N GLY A 195 -8.27 -10.99 1.92
CA GLY A 195 -8.12 -12.43 1.90
C GLY A 195 -6.96 -12.87 1.02
N SER A 196 -6.71 -14.17 1.02
CA SER A 196 -5.57 -14.79 0.34
C SER A 196 -6.00 -16.05 -0.41
N ALA A 197 -5.28 -16.34 -1.48
CA ALA A 197 -5.49 -17.51 -2.32
C ALA A 197 -4.51 -18.62 -1.91
N THR A 198 -5.00 -19.86 -1.85
CA THR A 198 -4.17 -21.06 -1.72
C THR A 198 -4.42 -21.96 -2.94
N LEU A 199 -3.36 -22.23 -3.71
CA LEU A 199 -3.40 -23.19 -4.81
C LEU A 199 -3.00 -24.57 -4.27
N LEU A 200 -3.92 -25.52 -4.30
CA LEU A 200 -3.69 -26.88 -3.82
C LEU A 200 -2.94 -27.71 -4.89
N PRO A 201 -2.20 -28.77 -4.50
CA PRO A 201 -1.45 -29.62 -5.44
C PRO A 201 -2.29 -30.28 -6.54
N ASP A 202 -3.59 -30.47 -6.30
CA ASP A 202 -4.54 -31.03 -7.27
C ASP A 202 -5.14 -29.98 -8.23
N GLY A 203 -4.70 -28.72 -8.11
CA GLY A 203 -5.14 -27.60 -8.95
C GLY A 203 -6.38 -26.87 -8.43
N GLN A 204 -6.95 -27.26 -7.30
CA GLN A 204 -8.03 -26.49 -6.66
C GLN A 204 -7.49 -25.14 -6.15
N VAL A 205 -8.33 -24.10 -6.24
CA VAL A 205 -8.03 -22.77 -5.72
C VAL A 205 -9.00 -22.48 -4.57
N ILE A 206 -8.43 -22.24 -3.39
CA ILE A 206 -9.17 -21.88 -2.18
C ILE A 206 -8.96 -20.40 -1.92
N MET A 207 -10.04 -19.65 -1.76
CA MET A 207 -9.99 -18.25 -1.33
C MET A 207 -10.55 -18.14 0.08
N LEU A 208 -9.71 -17.77 1.04
CA LEU A 208 -10.15 -17.36 2.37
C LEU A 208 -10.15 -15.85 2.45
N TYR A 209 -11.23 -15.27 2.97
CA TYR A 209 -11.39 -13.83 3.11
C TYR A 209 -12.19 -13.46 4.34
N THR A 210 -12.03 -12.24 4.82
CA THR A 210 -12.84 -11.71 5.91
C THR A 210 -14.13 -11.09 5.38
N GLY A 211 -15.28 -11.49 5.93
CA GLY A 211 -16.55 -10.80 5.75
C GLY A 211 -16.91 -9.97 6.98
N ALA A 212 -17.55 -8.82 6.75
CA ALA A 212 -18.23 -8.08 7.79
C ALA A 212 -19.73 -8.42 7.78
N THR A 213 -20.19 -9.04 8.86
CA THR A 213 -21.61 -9.39 9.08
C THR A 213 -22.49 -8.14 9.20
N ASN A 214 -23.82 -8.31 9.23
CA ASN A 214 -24.77 -7.23 9.50
C ASN A 214 -24.62 -6.59 10.90
N GLU A 215 -24.02 -7.30 11.87
CA GLU A 215 -23.63 -6.75 13.18
C GLU A 215 -22.19 -6.19 13.20
N SER A 216 -21.54 -6.05 12.04
CA SER A 216 -20.14 -5.63 11.88
C SER A 216 -19.14 -6.50 12.67
N VAL A 217 -19.47 -7.78 12.85
CA VAL A 217 -18.54 -8.83 13.31
C VAL A 217 -17.70 -9.29 12.13
N GLN A 218 -16.38 -9.37 12.34
CA GLN A 218 -15.41 -9.90 11.39
C GLN A 218 -15.41 -11.44 11.47
N VAL A 219 -15.69 -12.10 10.36
CA VAL A 219 -15.75 -13.56 10.24
C VAL A 219 -14.98 -14.02 9.01
N GLN A 220 -14.47 -15.27 9.01
CA GLN A 220 -13.77 -15.79 7.83
C GLN A 220 -14.69 -16.65 6.99
N ASN A 221 -14.58 -16.45 5.69
CA ASN A 221 -15.42 -17.06 4.68
C ASN A 221 -14.55 -17.75 3.63
N LEU A 222 -15.09 -18.81 3.05
CA LEU A 222 -14.51 -19.58 1.96
C LEU A 222 -15.24 -19.28 0.65
N ALA A 223 -14.47 -19.09 -0.41
CA ALA A 223 -14.96 -19.15 -1.79
C ALA A 223 -14.02 -19.97 -2.67
N VAL A 224 -14.58 -20.55 -3.72
CA VAL A 224 -13.85 -21.33 -4.73
C VAL A 224 -14.32 -20.93 -6.13
N PRO A 225 -13.50 -21.09 -7.17
CA PRO A 225 -13.96 -20.89 -8.53
C PRO A 225 -15.11 -21.83 -8.88
N ALA A 226 -16.13 -21.32 -9.59
CA ALA A 226 -17.24 -22.11 -10.09
C ALA A 226 -16.81 -23.12 -11.18
N ASP A 227 -15.77 -22.77 -11.93
CA ASP A 227 -15.21 -23.59 -13.00
C ASP A 227 -13.68 -23.48 -13.00
N LEU A 228 -13.00 -24.51 -12.51
CA LEU A 228 -11.53 -24.58 -12.56
C LEU A 228 -10.99 -24.73 -13.99
N SER A 229 -11.82 -25.11 -14.98
CA SER A 229 -11.38 -25.18 -16.38
C SER A 229 -11.17 -23.80 -17.00
N ASP A 230 -11.88 -22.78 -16.51
CA ASP A 230 -11.75 -21.39 -16.92
C ASP A 230 -10.40 -20.81 -16.45
N PRO A 231 -9.48 -20.47 -17.37
CA PRO A 231 -8.20 -19.88 -16.99
C PRO A 231 -8.34 -18.45 -16.44
N LEU A 232 -9.48 -17.79 -16.64
CA LEU A 232 -9.73 -16.43 -16.15
C LEU A 232 -10.44 -16.40 -14.79
N LEU A 233 -10.92 -17.54 -14.27
CA LEU A 233 -11.59 -17.66 -12.98
C LEU A 233 -12.70 -16.61 -12.77
N LEU A 234 -13.59 -16.45 -13.76
CA LEU A 234 -14.56 -15.34 -13.79
C LEU A 234 -15.64 -15.44 -12.71
N ASN A 235 -16.04 -16.66 -12.35
CA ASN A 235 -17.16 -16.88 -11.45
C ASN A 235 -16.68 -17.59 -10.17
N TRP A 236 -17.14 -17.09 -9.02
CA TRP A 236 -16.79 -17.60 -7.70
C TRP A 236 -18.05 -18.06 -6.97
N VAL A 237 -17.92 -19.16 -6.22
CA VAL A 237 -18.99 -19.72 -5.38
C VAL A 237 -18.54 -19.61 -3.93
N LYS A 238 -19.34 -18.91 -3.13
CA LYS A 238 -19.18 -18.87 -1.68
C LYS A 238 -19.70 -20.16 -1.07
N SER A 239 -18.97 -20.70 -0.10
CA SER A 239 -19.37 -21.92 0.60
C SER A 239 -20.68 -21.73 1.36
N GLU A 240 -21.58 -22.72 1.31
CA GLU A 240 -22.79 -22.76 2.14
C GLU A 240 -22.47 -22.89 3.64
N ALA A 241 -21.25 -23.31 3.99
CA ALA A 241 -20.76 -23.39 5.37
C ALA A 241 -20.31 -22.03 5.92
N ASN A 242 -20.39 -20.95 5.15
CA ASN A 242 -19.96 -19.63 5.61
C ASN A 242 -20.87 -19.05 6.70
N PRO A 243 -20.30 -18.36 7.71
CA PRO A 243 -18.86 -18.20 7.94
C PRO A 243 -18.21 -19.49 8.47
N VAL A 244 -17.05 -19.84 7.93
CA VAL A 244 -16.31 -21.05 8.34
C VAL A 244 -15.51 -20.85 9.62
N LEU A 245 -15.22 -19.60 9.99
CA LEU A 245 -14.59 -19.22 11.26
C LEU A 245 -15.19 -17.93 11.81
N VAL A 246 -15.32 -17.89 13.13
CA VAL A 246 -15.74 -16.71 13.90
C VAL A 246 -14.64 -16.35 14.93
N PRO A 247 -14.63 -15.13 15.47
CA PRO A 247 -13.64 -14.74 16.48
C PRO A 247 -13.66 -15.72 17.67
N PRO A 248 -12.50 -16.28 18.08
CA PRO A 248 -12.44 -17.19 19.22
C PRO A 248 -12.57 -16.42 20.55
N PRO A 249 -12.86 -17.12 21.67
CA PRO A 249 -12.90 -16.49 22.99
C PRO A 249 -11.62 -15.71 23.30
N GLY A 250 -11.78 -14.48 23.79
CA GLY A 250 -10.66 -13.58 24.11
C GLY A 250 -10.23 -12.65 22.96
N ILE A 251 -10.76 -12.85 21.75
CA ILE A 251 -10.54 -11.97 20.61
C ILE A 251 -11.79 -11.11 20.36
N GLY A 252 -11.59 -9.82 20.13
CA GLY A 252 -12.67 -8.88 19.85
C GLY A 252 -13.37 -9.17 18.52
N THR A 253 -14.66 -8.84 18.42
CA THR A 253 -15.45 -9.06 17.19
C THR A 253 -14.97 -8.25 15.99
N LYS A 254 -14.12 -7.24 16.22
CA LYS A 254 -13.53 -6.36 15.22
C LYS A 254 -12.01 -6.49 15.11
N ASP A 255 -11.45 -7.57 15.66
CA ASP A 255 -10.00 -7.78 15.76
C ASP A 255 -9.59 -9.14 15.18
N PHE A 256 -10.31 -9.64 14.15
CA PHE A 256 -10.13 -10.98 13.61
C PHE A 256 -10.27 -10.97 12.08
N ARG A 257 -9.17 -10.70 11.37
CA ARG A 257 -9.21 -10.48 9.91
C ARG A 257 -7.94 -10.86 9.17
N ASP A 258 -8.09 -10.90 7.84
CA ASP A 258 -7.05 -11.01 6.83
C ASP A 258 -6.31 -12.37 6.86
N PRO A 259 -7.01 -13.49 6.59
CA PRO A 259 -6.40 -14.81 6.58
C PRO A 259 -5.29 -14.90 5.51
N THR A 260 -4.17 -15.52 5.87
CA THR A 260 -3.02 -15.69 4.97
C THR A 260 -3.24 -16.77 3.92
N THR A 261 -2.35 -16.83 2.94
CA THR A 261 -2.17 -18.05 2.13
C THR A 261 -1.81 -19.20 3.07
N ALA A 262 -2.37 -20.38 2.83
CA ALA A 262 -2.11 -21.55 3.65
C ALA A 262 -0.83 -22.29 3.21
N TRP A 263 -0.15 -22.93 4.15
CA TRP A 263 0.95 -23.86 3.90
C TRP A 263 0.61 -25.27 4.36
N PHE A 264 1.14 -26.27 3.68
CA PHE A 264 0.90 -27.67 4.02
C PHE A 264 1.90 -28.15 5.07
N HIS A 265 1.39 -28.79 6.12
CA HIS A 265 2.14 -29.40 7.19
C HIS A 265 2.16 -30.94 7.01
N PRO A 266 3.30 -31.53 6.58
CA PRO A 266 3.32 -32.91 6.11
C PRO A 266 3.20 -33.96 7.21
N SER A 267 3.61 -33.66 8.45
CA SER A 267 3.67 -34.68 9.52
C SER A 267 2.30 -35.16 9.98
N ASP A 268 1.26 -34.32 9.85
CA ASP A 268 -0.14 -34.66 10.18
C ASP A 268 -1.11 -34.49 9.00
N SER A 269 -0.58 -34.21 7.81
CA SER A 269 -1.32 -34.07 6.55
C SER A 269 -2.45 -33.04 6.63
N THR A 270 -2.10 -31.85 7.11
CA THR A 270 -3.05 -30.74 7.30
C THR A 270 -2.49 -29.45 6.72
N TRP A 271 -3.37 -28.50 6.46
CA TRP A 271 -3.01 -27.14 6.10
C TRP A 271 -2.99 -26.25 7.34
N ARG A 272 -2.18 -25.20 7.26
CA ARG A 272 -2.01 -24.16 8.27
C ARG A 272 -2.13 -22.80 7.63
N PHE A 273 -2.70 -21.84 8.33
CA PHE A 273 -2.70 -20.43 7.93
C PHE A 273 -2.82 -19.57 9.18
N VAL A 274 -2.54 -18.28 9.01
CA VAL A 274 -2.55 -17.31 10.10
C VAL A 274 -3.69 -16.33 9.92
N ILE A 275 -4.21 -15.82 11.05
CA ILE A 275 -5.08 -14.65 11.10
C ILE A 275 -4.44 -13.63 12.06
N GLY A 276 -4.29 -12.40 11.59
CA GLY A 276 -3.83 -11.28 12.40
C GLY A 276 -4.89 -10.86 13.41
N SER A 277 -4.45 -10.52 14.61
CA SER A 277 -5.32 -10.11 15.71
C SER A 277 -4.53 -9.26 16.70
N LYS A 278 -5.21 -8.75 17.73
CA LYS A 278 -4.58 -8.22 18.94
C LYS A 278 -5.12 -8.87 20.20
N VAL A 279 -4.41 -8.65 21.30
CA VAL A 279 -4.95 -8.73 22.65
C VAL A 279 -4.77 -7.38 23.33
N ASP A 280 -5.84 -6.87 23.94
CA ASP A 280 -5.85 -5.54 24.55
C ASP A 280 -4.90 -5.45 25.75
N ASP A 281 -4.66 -6.57 26.44
CA ASP A 281 -3.65 -6.62 27.49
C ASP A 281 -2.26 -6.38 26.88
N LYS A 282 -1.63 -5.29 27.32
CA LYS A 282 -0.36 -4.75 26.81
C LYS A 282 -0.36 -4.28 25.35
N HIS A 283 -1.54 -4.11 24.73
CA HIS A 283 -1.66 -3.63 23.36
C HIS A 283 -0.84 -4.48 22.37
N SER A 284 -0.97 -5.80 22.50
CA SER A 284 -0.10 -6.75 21.79
C SER A 284 -0.70 -7.18 20.46
N GLY A 285 0.10 -7.17 19.41
CA GLY A 285 -0.23 -7.80 18.14
C GLY A 285 0.09 -9.29 18.17
N ILE A 286 -0.80 -10.12 17.64
CA ILE A 286 -0.68 -11.59 17.66
C ILE A 286 -1.04 -12.22 16.31
N ALA A 287 -0.44 -13.39 16.06
CA ALA A 287 -0.72 -14.24 14.91
C ALA A 287 -1.36 -15.57 15.35
N LEU A 288 -2.68 -15.70 15.18
CA LEU A 288 -3.43 -16.93 15.48
C LEU A 288 -3.20 -17.97 14.39
N VAL A 289 -2.94 -19.23 14.74
CA VAL A 289 -2.74 -20.31 13.75
C VAL A 289 -3.92 -21.27 13.74
N TYR A 290 -4.45 -21.50 12.55
CA TYR A 290 -5.52 -22.47 12.34
C TYR A 290 -5.04 -23.65 11.52
N SER A 291 -5.66 -24.79 11.81
CA SER A 291 -5.39 -26.12 11.26
C SER A 291 -6.62 -26.58 10.48
N THR A 292 -6.45 -27.14 9.28
CA THR A 292 -7.57 -27.72 8.52
C THR A 292 -7.13 -28.88 7.62
N LYS A 293 -8.04 -29.80 7.30
CA LYS A 293 -7.82 -30.86 6.30
C LYS A 293 -8.60 -30.63 5.00
N ASP A 294 -9.66 -29.84 5.07
CA ASP A 294 -10.68 -29.73 4.01
C ASP A 294 -11.08 -28.27 3.70
N PHE A 295 -10.50 -27.29 4.40
CA PHE A 295 -10.85 -25.86 4.33
C PHE A 295 -12.32 -25.55 4.70
N LEU A 296 -13.03 -26.51 5.30
CA LEU A 296 -14.41 -26.33 5.79
C LEU A 296 -14.45 -26.40 7.32
N SER A 297 -13.62 -27.24 7.91
CA SER A 297 -13.50 -27.41 9.36
C SER A 297 -12.11 -26.94 9.82
N TYR A 298 -12.10 -26.16 10.90
CA TYR A 298 -10.89 -25.51 11.40
C TYR A 298 -10.67 -25.76 12.88
N GLU A 299 -9.43 -26.03 13.26
CA GLU A 299 -8.98 -26.13 14.64
C GLU A 299 -8.04 -24.96 14.95
N LEU A 300 -8.36 -24.18 15.99
CA LEU A 300 -7.41 -23.19 16.52
C LEU A 300 -6.32 -23.94 17.28
N LEU A 301 -5.07 -23.81 16.85
CA LEU A 301 -3.95 -24.44 17.54
C LEU A 301 -3.64 -23.72 18.86
N PRO A 302 -3.19 -24.44 19.89
CA PRO A 302 -2.80 -23.83 21.16
C PRO A 302 -1.67 -22.80 20.98
N GLY A 303 -1.83 -21.64 21.62
CA GLY A 303 -0.86 -20.55 21.55
C GLY A 303 -1.00 -19.69 20.29
N VAL A 304 0.07 -18.97 19.95
CA VAL A 304 0.16 -18.08 18.80
C VAL A 304 1.49 -18.30 18.09
N LEU A 305 1.52 -18.12 16.76
CA LEU A 305 2.76 -18.24 15.98
C LEU A 305 3.80 -17.27 16.52
N HIS A 306 3.39 -16.01 16.69
CA HIS A 306 4.20 -14.93 17.23
C HIS A 306 3.32 -13.86 17.90
N ALA A 307 3.93 -13.08 18.78
CA ALA A 307 3.30 -11.93 19.43
C ALA A 307 4.35 -10.89 19.81
N VAL A 308 4.00 -9.61 19.67
CA VAL A 308 4.83 -8.47 20.11
C VAL A 308 3.96 -7.53 20.93
N GLU A 309 4.49 -7.06 22.07
CA GLU A 309 3.78 -6.13 22.96
C GLU A 309 3.89 -4.69 22.44
N GLY A 310 2.84 -3.88 22.65
CA GLY A 310 2.86 -2.45 22.35
C GLY A 310 2.73 -2.04 20.89
N VAL A 311 2.38 -2.96 19.98
CA VAL A 311 2.28 -2.71 18.53
C VAL A 311 0.83 -2.74 17.99
N GLY A 312 -0.14 -3.13 18.81
CA GLY A 312 -1.56 -3.05 18.46
C GLY A 312 -2.04 -4.11 17.48
N MET A 313 -3.03 -3.75 16.67
CA MET A 313 -3.68 -4.70 15.75
C MET A 313 -2.79 -4.99 14.54
N TRP A 314 -2.57 -6.27 14.30
CA TRP A 314 -1.91 -6.76 13.09
C TRP A 314 -2.94 -7.01 11.98
N GLU A 315 -2.89 -6.19 10.93
CA GLU A 315 -3.62 -6.42 9.70
C GLU A 315 -2.75 -7.20 8.70
N CYS A 316 -3.37 -7.82 7.70
CA CYS A 316 -2.71 -8.37 6.52
C CYS A 316 -1.40 -9.11 6.81
N ILE A 317 -1.44 -10.05 7.77
CA ILE A 317 -0.28 -10.90 8.05
C ILE A 317 0.12 -11.63 6.75
N ASP A 318 1.42 -11.83 6.58
CA ASP A 318 1.96 -12.75 5.59
C ASP A 318 3.05 -13.60 6.24
N PHE A 319 3.12 -14.88 5.86
CA PHE A 319 4.06 -15.84 6.42
C PHE A 319 4.56 -16.78 5.34
N TYR A 320 5.87 -16.73 5.06
CA TYR A 320 6.43 -17.47 3.93
C TYR A 320 7.92 -17.77 4.10
N PRO A 321 8.42 -18.84 3.44
CA PRO A 321 9.84 -19.19 3.47
C PRO A 321 10.67 -18.40 2.45
N VAL A 322 11.95 -18.22 2.75
CA VAL A 322 13.00 -17.67 1.88
C VAL A 322 14.25 -18.55 1.92
N SER A 323 14.96 -18.65 0.79
CA SER A 323 16.18 -19.45 0.72
C SER A 323 17.39 -18.65 1.22
N THR A 324 18.26 -19.29 2.00
CA THR A 324 19.51 -18.70 2.48
C THR A 324 20.74 -19.16 1.69
N VAL A 325 20.54 -19.90 0.59
CA VAL A 325 21.62 -20.45 -0.24
C VAL A 325 21.87 -19.55 -1.43
N ASP A 326 23.12 -19.10 -1.60
CA ASP A 326 23.53 -18.14 -2.65
C ASP A 326 23.13 -18.59 -4.07
N SER A 327 23.31 -19.88 -4.42
CA SER A 327 22.92 -20.41 -5.73
C SER A 327 21.42 -20.34 -6.04
N SER A 328 20.61 -20.11 -5.01
CA SER A 328 19.15 -19.97 -5.08
C SER A 328 18.69 -18.60 -4.58
N ALA A 329 19.60 -17.66 -4.30
CA ALA A 329 19.28 -16.38 -3.67
C ALA A 329 18.41 -15.48 -4.56
N SER A 330 18.31 -15.75 -5.86
CA SER A 330 17.37 -15.08 -6.76
C SER A 330 15.99 -15.74 -6.84
N ASN A 331 15.82 -16.94 -6.27
CA ASN A 331 14.60 -17.73 -6.38
C ASN A 331 13.71 -17.55 -5.14
N GLY A 332 12.40 -17.50 -5.39
CA GLY A 332 11.38 -17.64 -4.35
C GLY A 332 11.14 -19.09 -3.97
N LEU A 333 10.54 -19.30 -2.80
CA LEU A 333 10.11 -20.60 -2.32
C LEU A 333 8.58 -20.68 -2.28
N ASP A 334 8.05 -21.85 -2.64
CA ASP A 334 6.66 -22.21 -2.38
C ASP A 334 6.36 -22.10 -0.88
N THR A 335 5.16 -21.65 -0.53
CA THR A 335 4.78 -21.37 0.86
C THR A 335 4.84 -22.63 1.75
N SER A 336 4.73 -23.83 1.17
CA SER A 336 4.80 -25.12 1.89
C SER A 336 6.21 -25.71 1.98
N VAL A 337 7.26 -25.00 1.53
CA VAL A 337 8.63 -25.48 1.72
C VAL A 337 8.91 -25.57 3.22
N PRO A 338 9.26 -26.76 3.76
CA PRO A 338 9.42 -26.95 5.20
C PRO A 338 10.64 -26.18 5.74
N PRO A 339 10.67 -25.89 7.05
CA PRO A 339 11.86 -25.35 7.69
C PRO A 339 13.05 -26.31 7.57
N GLY A 340 14.27 -25.76 7.55
CA GLY A 340 15.52 -26.51 7.48
C GLY A 340 16.73 -25.59 7.39
N ASP A 341 17.94 -26.15 7.37
CA ASP A 341 19.21 -25.40 7.46
C ASP A 341 19.39 -24.31 6.39
N SER A 342 18.71 -24.46 5.25
CA SER A 342 18.80 -23.56 4.08
C SER A 342 17.55 -22.68 3.89
N VAL A 343 16.65 -22.65 4.87
CA VAL A 343 15.36 -21.96 4.81
C VAL A 343 15.14 -21.13 6.06
N LYS A 344 14.89 -19.83 5.87
CA LYS A 344 14.35 -18.94 6.89
C LYS A 344 12.89 -18.65 6.59
N HIS A 345 12.14 -18.18 7.58
CA HIS A 345 10.77 -17.75 7.42
C HIS A 345 10.64 -16.27 7.72
N VAL A 346 9.95 -15.56 6.82
CA VAL A 346 9.56 -14.17 7.00
C VAL A 346 8.14 -14.17 7.57
N ILE A 347 7.94 -13.42 8.63
CA ILE A 347 6.62 -12.96 9.05
C ILE A 347 6.53 -11.47 8.75
N LYS A 348 5.37 -11.03 8.27
CA LYS A 348 5.07 -9.62 8.00
C LYS A 348 3.71 -9.26 8.57
N GLU A 349 3.57 -8.04 9.04
CA GLU A 349 2.31 -7.44 9.50
C GLU A 349 2.12 -6.04 8.91
N SER A 350 0.86 -5.64 8.74
CA SER A 350 0.46 -4.26 8.46
C SER A 350 -0.07 -3.63 9.74
N SER A 351 0.64 -2.62 10.23
CA SER A 351 0.38 -2.07 11.57
C SER A 351 -0.83 -1.13 11.54
N ASP A 352 -1.86 -1.49 12.30
CA ASP A 352 -3.05 -0.64 12.43
C ASP A 352 -2.76 0.67 13.22
N ASP A 353 -1.62 0.77 13.90
CA ASP A 353 -1.32 1.97 14.68
C ASP A 353 -0.68 3.05 13.81
N ASP A 354 0.29 2.67 12.98
CA ASP A 354 1.16 3.63 12.29
C ASP A 354 1.07 3.59 10.76
N ARG A 355 0.30 2.65 10.19
CA ARG A 355 0.04 2.51 8.75
C ARG A 355 1.29 2.12 7.93
N HIS A 356 2.19 1.33 8.50
CA HIS A 356 3.31 0.75 7.78
C HIS A 356 3.32 -0.78 7.81
N ASP A 357 4.03 -1.36 6.85
CA ASP A 357 4.23 -2.79 6.78
C ASP A 357 5.62 -3.17 7.30
N TYR A 358 5.65 -3.92 8.41
CA TYR A 358 6.87 -4.41 9.03
C TYR A 358 7.06 -5.88 8.73
N TYR A 359 8.32 -6.28 8.49
CA TYR A 359 8.68 -7.69 8.39
C TYR A 359 9.84 -8.01 9.32
N ALA A 360 9.91 -9.27 9.74
CA ALA A 360 11.04 -9.81 10.46
C ALA A 360 11.41 -11.19 9.89
N ILE A 361 12.71 -11.49 9.93
CA ILE A 361 13.27 -12.77 9.46
C ILE A 361 13.56 -13.63 10.68
N GLY A 362 13.25 -14.92 10.59
CA GLY A 362 13.40 -15.82 11.71
C GLY A 362 13.31 -17.28 11.32
N SER A 363 13.19 -18.11 12.34
CA SER A 363 13.14 -19.57 12.22
C SER A 363 11.76 -20.07 12.65
N TYR A 364 11.18 -20.97 11.85
CA TYR A 364 9.91 -21.61 12.14
C TYR A 364 10.14 -23.03 12.65
N ASP A 365 9.69 -23.30 13.87
CA ASP A 365 9.59 -24.65 14.42
C ASP A 365 8.18 -25.18 14.13
N ALA A 366 8.09 -26.11 13.17
CA ALA A 366 6.83 -26.69 12.72
C ALA A 366 6.17 -27.58 13.79
N ASP A 367 6.97 -28.29 14.59
CA ASP A 367 6.47 -29.18 15.64
C ASP A 367 5.91 -28.38 16.83
N ALA A 368 6.59 -27.29 17.20
CA ALA A 368 6.13 -26.37 18.24
C ALA A 368 5.09 -25.36 17.73
N ASN A 369 4.88 -25.28 16.42
CA ASN A 369 4.08 -24.25 15.75
C ASN A 369 4.44 -22.83 16.19
N LYS A 370 5.75 -22.55 16.26
CA LYS A 370 6.30 -21.30 16.81
C LYS A 370 7.30 -20.69 15.84
N TRP A 371 7.16 -19.40 15.58
CA TRP A 371 8.18 -18.62 14.89
C TRP A 371 8.98 -17.83 15.91
N THR A 372 10.30 -17.73 15.67
CA THR A 372 11.24 -16.98 16.53
C THR A 372 12.06 -16.02 15.65
N PRO A 373 12.11 -14.71 15.98
CA PRO A 373 12.90 -13.75 15.22
C PRO A 373 14.39 -14.04 15.34
N ASP A 374 15.14 -13.78 14.27
CA ASP A 374 16.61 -13.82 14.33
C ASP A 374 17.16 -12.59 15.10
N ASP A 375 16.44 -11.47 15.08
CA ASP A 375 16.75 -10.25 15.85
C ASP A 375 15.49 -9.70 16.54
N ALA A 376 15.41 -9.90 17.86
CA ALA A 376 14.28 -9.45 18.66
C ALA A 376 14.23 -7.91 18.87
N GLU A 377 15.33 -7.18 18.62
CA GLU A 377 15.34 -5.72 18.69
C GLU A 377 14.71 -5.08 17.44
N ASN A 378 14.65 -5.84 16.33
CA ASN A 378 14.08 -5.45 15.04
C ASN A 378 12.90 -6.36 14.64
N ASP A 379 12.06 -6.71 15.61
CA ASP A 379 10.85 -7.53 15.41
C ASP A 379 9.73 -6.76 14.67
N LEU A 380 8.59 -7.43 14.45
CA LEU A 380 7.38 -6.85 13.88
C LEU A 380 6.92 -5.58 14.63
N GLY A 381 6.48 -4.56 13.89
CA GLY A 381 6.06 -3.27 14.41
C GLY A 381 7.19 -2.35 14.89
N ILE A 382 8.44 -2.81 14.95
CA ILE A 382 9.58 -2.03 15.49
C ILE A 382 10.82 -2.01 14.60
N GLY A 383 10.98 -3.00 13.71
CA GLY A 383 12.18 -3.19 12.89
C GLY A 383 12.04 -2.76 11.44
N LEU A 384 12.34 -3.71 10.54
CA LEU A 384 12.44 -3.47 9.10
C LEU A 384 11.08 -3.35 8.43
N ARG A 385 11.03 -2.56 7.36
CA ARG A 385 9.86 -2.38 6.50
C ARG A 385 10.20 -2.76 5.07
N TYR A 386 9.21 -3.21 4.30
CA TYR A 386 9.42 -3.40 2.84
C TYR A 386 9.69 -2.08 2.12
N ASP A 387 9.05 -1.02 2.59
CA ASP A 387 9.13 0.31 2.01
C ASP A 387 9.00 1.35 3.14
N TRP A 388 9.81 2.40 3.08
CA TRP A 388 9.84 3.46 4.10
C TRP A 388 8.89 4.62 3.76
N GLY A 389 8.23 4.58 2.59
CA GLY A 389 7.24 5.56 2.15
C GLY A 389 5.80 5.08 2.33
N LYS A 390 4.94 5.41 1.36
CA LYS A 390 3.53 4.97 1.32
C LYS A 390 3.44 3.58 0.71
N PHE A 391 3.28 2.58 1.56
CA PHE A 391 3.11 1.18 1.16
C PHE A 391 2.45 0.41 2.31
N TYR A 392 1.29 -0.18 2.06
CA TYR A 392 0.51 -0.83 3.10
C TYR A 392 -0.25 -2.06 2.59
N ALA A 393 -0.77 -2.86 3.52
CA ALA A 393 -1.59 -4.05 3.25
C ALA A 393 -0.91 -5.04 2.27
N SER A 394 0.43 -5.10 2.28
CA SER A 394 1.18 -5.86 1.30
C SER A 394 0.97 -7.36 1.46
N LYS A 395 1.00 -8.06 0.34
CA LYS A 395 0.76 -9.49 0.25
C LYS A 395 1.63 -10.11 -0.83
N THR A 396 2.22 -11.25 -0.52
CA THR A 396 3.04 -11.99 -1.48
C THR A 396 2.33 -13.22 -2.04
N PHE A 397 2.76 -13.66 -3.22
CA PHE A 397 2.45 -14.99 -3.72
C PHE A 397 3.69 -15.63 -4.33
N TYR A 398 3.69 -16.97 -4.40
CA TYR A 398 4.71 -17.71 -5.12
C TYR A 398 4.30 -17.85 -6.59
N ASP A 399 5.13 -17.33 -7.49
CA ASP A 399 5.06 -17.55 -8.93
C ASP A 399 5.85 -18.83 -9.24
N GLN A 400 5.11 -19.93 -9.41
CA GLN A 400 5.68 -21.24 -9.72
C GLN A 400 6.24 -21.35 -11.14
N GLU A 401 5.83 -20.47 -12.06
CA GLU A 401 6.33 -20.46 -13.44
C GLU A 401 7.76 -19.90 -13.50
N LYS A 402 7.97 -18.74 -12.86
CA LYS A 402 9.31 -18.10 -12.79
C LYS A 402 10.08 -18.40 -11.52
N LYS A 403 9.53 -19.22 -10.63
CA LYS A 403 10.12 -19.65 -9.35
C LYS A 403 10.58 -18.46 -8.48
N ARG A 404 9.72 -17.46 -8.36
CA ARG A 404 9.98 -16.22 -7.61
C ARG A 404 8.84 -15.90 -6.68
N ARG A 405 9.11 -15.16 -5.62
CA ARG A 405 8.06 -14.60 -4.76
C ARG A 405 7.81 -13.16 -5.18
N VAL A 406 6.55 -12.83 -5.43
CA VAL A 406 6.14 -11.51 -5.91
C VAL A 406 5.32 -10.82 -4.81
N LEU A 407 5.67 -9.58 -4.52
CA LEU A 407 5.06 -8.70 -3.52
C LEU A 407 4.20 -7.65 -4.20
N TRP A 408 2.97 -7.54 -3.74
CA TRP A 408 2.06 -6.42 -4.00
C TRP A 408 1.91 -5.57 -2.76
N GLY A 409 1.66 -4.27 -2.93
CA GLY A 409 1.28 -3.39 -1.84
C GLY A 409 0.44 -2.22 -2.33
N TRP A 410 -0.48 -1.79 -1.48
CA TRP A 410 -1.36 -0.65 -1.73
C TRP A 410 -0.63 0.65 -1.41
N ILE A 411 -0.74 1.62 -2.32
CA ILE A 411 -0.25 2.99 -2.16
C ILE A 411 -1.48 3.88 -2.01
N SER A 412 -1.72 4.36 -0.79
CA SER A 412 -2.80 5.28 -0.48
C SER A 412 -2.53 6.68 -1.02
N GLU A 413 -3.58 7.42 -1.33
CA GLU A 413 -3.50 8.83 -1.68
C GLU A 413 -2.88 9.71 -0.58
N THR A 414 -2.31 10.84 -1.00
CA THR A 414 -1.73 11.86 -0.10
C THR A 414 -2.36 13.24 -0.29
N ASP A 415 -3.24 13.41 -1.28
CA ASP A 415 -4.12 14.57 -1.38
C ASP A 415 -5.35 14.39 -0.47
N SER A 416 -6.37 15.23 -0.65
CA SER A 416 -7.54 15.23 0.23
C SER A 416 -8.65 14.30 -0.27
N GLU A 417 -9.48 13.77 0.64
CA GLU A 417 -10.66 12.98 0.27
C GLU A 417 -11.62 13.75 -0.68
N ARG A 418 -11.68 15.09 -0.56
CA ARG A 418 -12.46 15.90 -1.51
C ARG A 418 -11.83 15.88 -2.91
N THR A 419 -10.50 15.90 -3.00
CA THR A 419 -9.76 15.75 -4.25
C THR A 419 -10.00 14.37 -4.85
N ASP A 420 -10.01 13.31 -4.04
CA ASP A 420 -10.37 11.95 -4.46
C ASP A 420 -11.76 11.87 -5.09
N ILE A 421 -12.75 12.46 -4.41
CA ILE A 421 -14.12 12.55 -4.93
C ILE A 421 -14.16 13.35 -6.24
N ALA A 422 -13.42 14.46 -6.32
CA ALA A 422 -13.40 15.32 -7.50
C ALA A 422 -12.72 14.67 -8.72
N LYS A 423 -11.60 13.95 -8.52
CA LYS A 423 -10.93 13.19 -9.60
C LYS A 423 -11.64 11.88 -9.92
N GLY A 424 -12.49 11.40 -9.03
CA GLY A 424 -13.36 10.24 -9.23
C GLY A 424 -12.65 8.89 -9.05
N TRP A 425 -11.46 8.87 -8.46
CA TRP A 425 -10.70 7.66 -8.15
C TRP A 425 -9.78 7.90 -6.95
N ALA A 426 -9.35 6.82 -6.29
CA ALA A 426 -8.37 6.91 -5.21
C ALA A 426 -7.53 5.64 -5.12
N SER A 427 -6.24 5.85 -4.91
CA SER A 427 -5.17 4.89 -4.64
C SER A 427 -4.68 4.07 -5.83
N LEU A 428 -3.52 3.46 -5.63
CA LEU A 428 -2.79 2.67 -6.63
C LEU A 428 -2.27 1.37 -6.00
N MET A 429 -1.91 0.40 -6.83
CA MET A 429 -0.98 -0.64 -6.44
C MET A 429 0.43 -0.24 -6.83
N GLY A 430 1.40 -0.49 -5.95
CA GLY A 430 2.81 -0.42 -6.33
C GLY A 430 3.12 -1.42 -7.44
N VAL A 431 4.11 -1.09 -8.30
CA VAL A 431 4.65 -2.07 -9.26
C VAL A 431 5.05 -3.33 -8.49
N PRO A 432 4.65 -4.54 -8.94
CA PRO A 432 4.95 -5.77 -8.24
C PRO A 432 6.46 -5.97 -8.15
N ARG A 433 6.94 -6.46 -7.00
CA ARG A 433 8.37 -6.60 -6.70
C ARG A 433 8.72 -8.05 -6.42
N THR A 434 9.85 -8.56 -6.91
CA THR A 434 10.42 -9.80 -6.40
C THR A 434 10.92 -9.59 -4.98
N VAL A 435 10.84 -10.62 -4.13
CA VAL A 435 11.38 -10.59 -2.75
C VAL A 435 12.32 -11.76 -2.53
N VAL A 436 13.53 -11.49 -2.06
CA VAL A 436 14.55 -12.49 -1.74
C VAL A 436 15.32 -12.14 -0.47
N PHE A 437 15.95 -13.15 0.15
CA PHE A 437 16.83 -12.95 1.29
C PHE A 437 18.18 -12.42 0.85
N ASP A 438 18.68 -11.37 1.52
CA ASP A 438 20.02 -10.87 1.29
C ASP A 438 21.06 -11.78 1.96
N VAL A 439 21.62 -12.72 1.19
CA VAL A 439 22.66 -13.63 1.68
C VAL A 439 23.97 -12.92 2.04
N LYS A 440 24.20 -11.68 1.58
CA LYS A 440 25.43 -10.94 1.86
C LYS A 440 25.40 -10.31 3.25
N THR A 441 24.25 -9.75 3.65
CA THR A 441 24.06 -9.16 4.98
C THR A 441 23.54 -10.18 5.98
N GLY A 442 22.71 -11.11 5.53
CA GLY A 442 22.03 -12.11 6.36
C GLY A 442 20.91 -11.55 7.23
N SER A 443 20.52 -10.28 7.05
CA SER A 443 19.68 -9.55 8.02
C SER A 443 18.51 -8.78 7.40
N ASN A 444 18.37 -8.77 6.07
CA ASN A 444 17.29 -8.06 5.39
C ASN A 444 16.83 -8.80 4.15
N LEU A 445 15.70 -8.36 3.60
CA LEU A 445 15.22 -8.75 2.29
C LEU A 445 15.68 -7.75 1.23
N LEU A 446 15.86 -8.22 0.01
CA LEU A 446 15.99 -7.40 -1.18
C LEU A 446 14.66 -7.42 -1.92
N THR A 447 14.20 -6.25 -2.34
CA THR A 447 13.05 -6.13 -3.24
C THR A 447 13.46 -5.41 -4.51
N TRP A 448 12.88 -5.83 -5.64
CA TRP A 448 13.18 -5.26 -6.95
C TRP A 448 11.94 -5.33 -7.84
N PRO A 449 11.59 -4.31 -8.65
CA PRO A 449 10.51 -4.42 -9.63
C PRO A 449 10.66 -5.69 -10.48
N VAL A 450 9.54 -6.36 -10.79
CA VAL A 450 9.57 -7.53 -11.66
C VAL A 450 10.15 -7.16 -13.04
N GLU A 451 10.98 -8.04 -13.60
CA GLU A 451 11.71 -7.80 -14.87
C GLU A 451 10.79 -7.39 -16.04
N GLU A 452 9.51 -7.77 -16.01
CA GLU A 452 8.55 -7.44 -17.06
C GLU A 452 8.31 -5.93 -17.20
N VAL A 453 8.55 -5.13 -16.16
CA VAL A 453 8.44 -3.67 -16.26
C VAL A 453 9.42 -3.08 -17.27
N ASP A 454 10.55 -3.75 -17.50
CA ASP A 454 11.57 -3.33 -18.47
C ASP A 454 11.02 -3.32 -19.91
N SER A 455 9.97 -4.10 -20.18
CA SER A 455 9.29 -4.11 -21.49
C SER A 455 8.66 -2.77 -21.87
N LEU A 456 8.42 -1.89 -20.89
CA LEU A 456 7.87 -0.54 -21.10
C LEU A 456 8.94 0.48 -21.51
N ARG A 457 10.24 0.14 -21.40
CA ARG A 457 11.34 1.06 -21.73
C ARG A 457 11.39 1.30 -23.25
N LEU A 458 11.03 2.51 -23.67
CA LEU A 458 10.99 2.87 -25.10
C LEU A 458 12.35 3.29 -25.67
N SER A 459 13.12 4.05 -24.88
CA SER A 459 14.43 4.56 -25.26
C SER A 459 15.24 4.90 -24.02
N SER A 460 16.58 4.86 -24.12
CA SER A 460 17.48 5.22 -23.03
C SER A 460 18.35 6.43 -23.37
N ARG A 461 18.77 7.15 -22.35
CA ARG A 461 19.83 8.16 -22.41
C ARG A 461 20.80 7.92 -21.27
N ASP A 462 22.08 7.88 -21.60
CA ASP A 462 23.17 7.72 -20.66
C ASP A 462 23.82 9.07 -20.37
N PHE A 463 24.06 9.33 -19.09
CA PHE A 463 24.69 10.52 -18.57
C PHE A 463 25.94 10.15 -17.76
N SER A 464 26.93 9.56 -18.43
CA SER A 464 28.21 9.18 -17.82
C SER A 464 29.18 10.36 -17.64
N GLY A 465 30.10 10.24 -16.66
CA GLY A 465 31.23 11.16 -16.50
C GLY A 465 30.87 12.55 -15.97
N LEU A 466 29.72 12.68 -15.30
CA LEU A 466 29.28 13.93 -14.69
C LEU A 466 29.93 14.12 -13.31
N THR A 467 30.52 15.29 -13.09
CA THR A 467 30.99 15.73 -11.77
C THR A 467 29.92 16.62 -11.15
N ILE A 468 29.41 16.24 -9.98
CA ILE A 468 28.47 17.04 -9.20
C ILE A 468 29.27 17.88 -8.19
N ASP A 469 29.42 19.17 -8.47
CA ASP A 469 30.07 20.11 -7.54
C ASP A 469 29.16 20.45 -6.35
N THR A 470 29.77 20.86 -5.24
CA THR A 470 29.09 21.19 -3.99
C THR A 470 28.01 22.27 -4.17
N GLY A 471 26.74 21.87 -4.00
CA GLY A 471 25.59 22.80 -4.12
C GLY A 471 25.21 23.14 -5.56
N SER A 472 25.68 22.33 -6.52
CA SER A 472 25.23 22.41 -7.90
C SER A 472 24.03 21.51 -8.15
N ALA A 473 23.24 21.87 -9.16
CA ALA A 473 22.26 21.01 -9.80
C ALA A 473 22.39 21.23 -11.31
N PHE A 474 22.23 20.18 -12.11
CA PHE A 474 22.22 20.29 -13.57
C PHE A 474 20.98 19.62 -14.15
N PRO A 475 20.36 20.22 -15.17
CA PRO A 475 19.22 19.62 -15.84
C PRO A 475 19.67 18.40 -16.65
N LEU A 476 19.01 17.27 -16.44
CA LEU A 476 19.13 16.10 -17.30
C LEU A 476 18.07 16.19 -18.41
N HIS A 477 18.50 16.53 -19.62
CA HIS A 477 17.56 16.67 -20.74
C HIS A 477 17.08 15.28 -21.21
N VAL A 478 15.83 14.96 -20.91
CA VAL A 478 15.09 13.77 -21.35
C VAL A 478 13.87 14.19 -22.18
N SER A 479 13.23 13.26 -22.90
CA SER A 479 12.09 13.59 -23.78
C SER A 479 10.80 13.89 -23.01
N SER A 480 10.52 13.12 -21.95
CA SER A 480 9.42 13.35 -21.00
C SER A 480 9.93 12.99 -19.61
N ALA A 481 9.54 13.77 -18.59
CA ALA A 481 10.01 13.61 -17.21
C ALA A 481 8.93 13.11 -16.23
N THR A 482 7.76 12.70 -16.74
CA THR A 482 6.62 12.25 -15.92
C THR A 482 6.46 10.74 -15.85
N GLN A 483 7.09 10.00 -16.76
CA GLN A 483 7.09 8.54 -16.80
C GLN A 483 8.48 8.07 -17.20
N LEU A 484 9.27 7.68 -16.21
CA LEU A 484 10.67 7.32 -16.38
C LEU A 484 11.02 6.12 -15.52
N ASP A 485 12.04 5.41 -15.96
CA ASP A 485 12.83 4.51 -15.15
C ASP A 485 14.26 5.07 -15.10
N ILE A 486 14.79 5.31 -13.91
CA ILE A 486 16.07 5.99 -13.69
C ILE A 486 16.94 5.12 -12.80
N GLU A 487 18.05 4.67 -13.36
CA GLU A 487 19.13 4.04 -12.62
C GLU A 487 20.31 5.00 -12.55
N ALA A 488 20.86 5.20 -11.34
CA ALA A 488 21.96 6.14 -11.11
C ALA A 488 22.97 5.56 -10.12
N GLU A 489 24.26 5.65 -10.48
CA GLU A 489 25.39 5.29 -9.62
C GLU A 489 26.14 6.56 -9.21
N PHE A 490 26.42 6.70 -7.91
CA PHE A 490 27.12 7.85 -7.35
C PHE A 490 28.46 7.41 -6.77
N LEU A 491 29.55 8.00 -7.28
CA LEU A 491 30.89 7.80 -6.73
C LEU A 491 31.29 9.01 -5.87
N ILE A 492 31.49 8.80 -4.58
CA ILE A 492 32.04 9.83 -3.69
C ILE A 492 33.58 9.78 -3.76
N ASN A 493 34.22 10.93 -3.98
CA ASN A 493 35.67 11.02 -3.94
C ASN A 493 36.19 10.58 -2.56
N ARG A 494 37.16 9.67 -2.56
CA ARG A 494 37.80 9.14 -1.36
C ARG A 494 38.40 10.23 -0.47
N GLU A 495 38.99 11.27 -1.07
CA GLU A 495 39.54 12.40 -0.31
C GLU A 495 38.44 13.13 0.48
N SER A 496 37.24 13.24 -0.09
CA SER A 496 36.07 13.83 0.59
C SER A 496 35.57 12.96 1.73
N LEU A 497 35.63 11.63 1.61
CA LEU A 497 35.32 10.69 2.71
C LEU A 497 36.31 10.80 3.87
N GLU A 498 37.61 10.89 3.55
CA GLU A 498 38.69 11.01 4.54
C GLU A 498 38.68 12.37 5.25
N ALA A 499 38.18 13.42 4.60
CA ALA A 499 38.05 14.77 5.16
C ALA A 499 36.87 14.93 6.15
N VAL A 500 35.97 13.96 6.28
CA VAL A 500 34.89 14.01 7.28
C VAL A 500 35.45 13.70 8.66
N VAL A 501 35.92 14.74 9.36
CA VAL A 501 36.55 14.66 10.69
C VAL A 501 35.51 14.65 11.82
N GLU A 502 34.34 15.26 11.60
CA GLU A 502 33.25 15.32 12.57
C GLU A 502 32.13 14.36 12.16
N ALA A 503 31.59 13.63 13.14
CA ALA A 503 30.40 12.84 12.93
C ALA A 503 29.20 13.79 12.94
N ASP A 504 28.40 13.81 11.87
CA ASP A 504 27.03 14.34 11.91
C ASP A 504 26.15 13.40 12.74
N VAL A 505 26.40 13.38 14.06
CA VAL A 505 25.70 12.50 14.98
C VAL A 505 24.22 12.87 15.00
N GLY A 506 23.37 11.98 14.49
CA GLY A 506 21.92 12.07 14.64
C GLY A 506 21.13 12.49 13.39
N TYR A 507 21.67 12.32 12.17
CA TYR A 507 20.86 12.51 10.97
C TYR A 507 19.66 11.55 10.93
N ASN A 508 18.46 12.12 10.77
CA ASN A 508 17.22 11.39 10.54
C ASN A 508 16.44 12.11 9.44
N CYS A 509 16.13 11.41 8.36
CA CYS A 509 15.45 11.98 7.19
C CYS A 509 14.20 12.78 7.59
N SER A 510 13.38 12.21 8.48
CA SER A 510 12.08 12.79 8.91
C SER A 510 12.21 14.12 9.66
N THR A 511 13.38 14.45 10.21
CA THR A 511 13.62 15.70 10.95
C THR A 511 14.75 16.55 10.36
N SER A 512 15.31 16.15 9.21
CA SER A 512 16.54 16.71 8.66
C SER A 512 16.38 18.09 8.01
N GLY A 513 15.16 18.50 7.65
CA GLY A 513 14.92 19.62 6.74
C GLY A 513 15.13 19.29 5.25
N GLY A 514 15.39 18.02 4.93
CA GLY A 514 15.39 17.50 3.56
C GLY A 514 16.56 18.01 2.71
N ALA A 515 16.31 18.15 1.41
CA ALA A 515 17.30 18.61 0.42
C ALA A 515 17.85 20.03 0.70
N ALA A 516 17.16 20.83 1.51
CA ALA A 516 17.57 22.20 1.84
C ALA A 516 18.67 22.25 2.92
N THR A 517 18.78 21.23 3.77
CA THR A 517 19.76 21.19 4.85
C THR A 517 21.04 20.54 4.35
N ARG A 518 22.11 21.33 4.26
CA ARG A 518 23.40 20.89 3.70
C ARG A 518 24.31 20.31 4.79
N GLY A 519 24.84 19.13 4.51
CA GLY A 519 25.91 18.46 5.27
C GLY A 519 27.21 18.37 4.48
N THR A 520 28.23 17.73 5.07
CA THR A 520 29.53 17.55 4.40
C THR A 520 29.46 16.60 3.21
N LEU A 521 28.73 15.49 3.34
CA LEU A 521 28.57 14.45 2.30
C LEU A 521 27.09 14.17 2.03
N GLY A 522 26.33 15.23 1.82
CA GLY A 522 24.92 15.14 1.46
C GLY A 522 24.17 16.44 1.71
N PRO A 523 22.92 16.53 1.26
CA PRO A 523 22.23 15.56 0.41
C PRO A 523 22.75 15.59 -1.04
N PHE A 524 22.85 14.43 -1.70
CA PHE A 524 23.12 14.32 -3.15
C PHE A 524 22.22 13.23 -3.77
N GLY A 525 21.72 13.47 -4.98
CA GLY A 525 20.78 12.55 -5.63
C GLY A 525 20.02 13.19 -6.78
N LEU A 526 18.75 12.85 -6.91
CA LEU A 526 17.87 13.24 -8.00
C LEU A 526 16.78 14.20 -7.53
N LEU A 527 16.44 15.15 -8.40
CA LEU A 527 15.24 15.99 -8.29
C LEU A 527 14.29 15.54 -9.39
N VAL A 528 13.17 14.93 -9.00
CA VAL A 528 12.15 14.37 -9.89
C VAL A 528 10.84 15.15 -9.75
N LEU A 529 9.97 15.06 -10.76
CA LEU A 529 8.72 15.82 -10.83
C LEU A 529 8.95 17.30 -10.50
N ALA A 530 9.97 17.89 -11.13
CA ALA A 530 10.41 19.26 -10.89
C ALA A 530 10.09 20.15 -12.09
N ASN A 531 9.70 21.41 -11.84
CA ASN A 531 9.53 22.41 -12.89
C ASN A 531 10.84 23.17 -13.17
N GLU A 532 10.89 23.90 -14.28
CA GLU A 532 12.11 24.62 -14.71
C GLU A 532 12.58 25.66 -13.69
N GLU A 533 11.65 26.34 -13.01
CA GLU A 533 11.97 27.29 -11.95
C GLU A 533 12.33 26.65 -10.60
N MET A 534 12.22 25.32 -10.47
CA MET A 534 12.43 24.56 -9.23
C MET A 534 11.55 25.03 -8.07
N SER A 535 10.39 25.63 -8.36
CA SER A 535 9.40 26.01 -7.34
C SER A 535 8.65 24.80 -6.79
N GLU A 536 8.54 23.74 -7.60
CA GLU A 536 8.05 22.42 -7.20
C GLU A 536 9.13 21.40 -7.55
N GLN A 537 9.43 20.51 -6.61
CA GLN A 537 10.42 19.44 -6.79
C GLN A 537 10.23 18.35 -5.75
N THR A 538 10.52 17.11 -6.12
CA THR A 538 10.62 15.99 -5.20
C THR A 538 12.06 15.48 -5.18
N ALA A 539 12.72 15.54 -4.03
CA ALA A 539 14.11 15.15 -3.88
C ALA A 539 14.25 13.72 -3.37
N THR A 540 14.94 12.87 -4.12
CA THR A 540 15.37 11.53 -3.71
C THR A 540 16.89 11.52 -3.61
N TYR A 541 17.42 11.36 -2.39
CA TYR A 541 18.84 11.62 -2.15
C TYR A 541 19.45 10.65 -1.13
N PHE A 542 20.77 10.55 -1.19
CA PHE A 542 21.60 9.94 -0.17
C PHE A 542 22.20 11.01 0.75
N TYR A 543 22.44 10.61 1.99
CA TYR A 543 23.17 11.40 2.97
C TYR A 543 24.14 10.47 3.71
N TYR A 544 25.44 10.75 3.64
CA TYR A 544 26.44 9.93 4.32
C TYR A 544 26.76 10.51 5.71
N CYS A 545 26.70 9.65 6.74
CA CYS A 545 27.08 9.99 8.10
C CYS A 545 28.03 8.92 8.68
N ASN A 546 29.14 9.36 9.31
CA ASN A 546 30.10 8.46 9.94
C ASN A 546 29.76 8.18 11.41
N LEU A 547 29.27 6.96 11.71
CA LEU A 547 28.87 6.56 13.07
C LEU A 547 29.99 5.98 13.95
N ARG A 548 31.25 5.91 13.47
CA ARG A 548 32.36 5.14 14.10
C ARG A 548 32.92 5.66 15.44
N ARG A 549 32.34 6.68 16.10
CA ARG A 549 32.84 7.19 17.40
C ARG A 549 31.95 6.92 18.63
N ARG A 550 30.96 6.02 18.56
CA ARG A 550 30.20 5.60 19.76
C ARG A 550 30.98 4.64 20.68
N ALA A 551 31.96 3.90 20.17
CA ALA A 551 32.66 2.86 20.93
C ALA A 551 33.72 3.36 21.94
N GLY A 552 33.87 4.68 22.13
CA GLY A 552 34.92 5.28 22.98
C GLY A 552 34.44 6.17 24.13
N LEU A 553 33.12 6.27 24.37
CA LEU A 553 32.57 7.09 25.46
C LEU A 553 31.92 6.17 26.51
N PRO A 554 32.36 6.20 27.79
CA PRO A 554 31.74 5.38 28.83
C PRO A 554 30.27 5.79 29.00
N LEU A 555 29.38 4.80 29.06
CA LEU A 555 27.99 4.97 29.47
C LEU A 555 27.97 5.63 30.87
N GLN A 556 27.68 6.92 30.95
CA GLN A 556 27.21 7.51 32.21
C GLN A 556 25.80 6.98 32.48
N GLN A 557 25.72 6.01 33.39
CA GLN A 557 24.50 5.55 34.02
C GLN A 557 23.68 6.76 34.50
N ARG A 558 22.46 6.91 33.96
CA ARG A 558 21.41 7.70 34.60
C ARG A 558 20.82 6.87 35.73
N HIS A 559 21.33 7.03 36.95
CA HIS A 559 20.58 6.72 38.16
C HIS A 559 20.20 8.03 38.88
N ARG A 560 18.90 8.28 38.99
CA ARG A 560 18.31 9.13 40.03
C ARG A 560 17.73 8.21 41.10
N GLY A 561 18.10 8.42 42.37
CA GLY A 561 17.30 7.96 43.52
C GLY A 561 18.09 7.50 44.75
N HIS A 562 18.48 8.47 45.60
CA HIS A 562 18.64 8.42 47.07
C HIS A 562 19.29 7.24 47.82
N GLY A 563 20.30 7.57 48.64
CA GLY A 563 20.34 7.13 50.05
C GLY A 563 21.60 6.40 50.54
N ASP A 564 22.47 7.14 51.23
CA ASP A 564 23.35 6.76 52.35
C ASP A 564 24.58 5.80 52.22
N ARG A 565 25.72 6.44 52.50
CA ARG A 565 27.03 6.03 53.08
C ARG A 565 27.25 4.57 53.52
N HIS A 566 28.33 3.95 53.03
CA HIS A 566 29.54 3.56 53.80
C HIS A 566 30.68 2.99 52.90
N ASP A 567 31.90 2.95 53.47
CA ASP A 567 33.27 2.81 52.94
C ASP A 567 33.67 1.61 52.03
N PRO A 568 34.85 1.67 51.36
CA PRO A 568 35.31 0.72 50.33
C PRO A 568 36.39 -0.28 50.82
N GLN A 569 36.43 -1.49 50.24
CA GLN A 569 37.65 -2.31 50.14
C GLN A 569 37.61 -3.28 48.94
N GLY A 570 38.68 -3.26 48.13
CA GLY A 570 39.39 -4.48 47.73
C GLY A 570 39.21 -5.04 46.31
N LEU A 571 40.36 -5.15 45.61
CA LEU A 571 40.74 -6.15 44.58
C LEU A 571 40.02 -6.00 43.21
N GLY A 572 40.69 -5.78 42.08
CA GLY A 572 41.96 -6.32 41.60
C GLY A 572 41.66 -7.56 40.76
N ASP A 573 41.70 -7.44 39.43
CA ASP A 573 42.17 -8.51 38.54
C ASP A 573 42.33 -8.02 37.09
N GLU A 574 43.49 -8.38 36.53
CA GLU A 574 43.97 -8.12 35.18
C GLU A 574 43.26 -9.02 34.15
N LEU A 575 42.98 -8.49 32.95
CA LEU A 575 42.59 -9.29 31.80
C LEU A 575 43.56 -9.04 30.63
N HIS A 576 44.44 -10.02 30.41
CA HIS A 576 45.29 -10.14 29.24
C HIS A 576 44.45 -10.53 28.02
N ILE A 577 44.55 -9.76 26.93
CA ILE A 577 44.07 -10.18 25.60
C ILE A 577 45.29 -10.20 24.66
N GLN A 578 45.67 -11.41 24.24
CA GLN A 578 46.63 -11.65 23.16
C GLN A 578 45.95 -11.43 21.80
N HIS A 579 46.54 -10.56 20.98
CA HIS A 579 46.28 -10.49 19.54
C HIS A 579 47.13 -11.54 18.82
N SER A 580 46.50 -12.34 17.95
CA SER A 580 47.20 -13.01 16.84
C SER A 580 46.57 -12.59 15.52
N LEU A 581 47.26 -11.69 14.83
CA LEU A 581 47.16 -11.48 13.39
C LEU A 581 48.17 -12.39 12.71
N SER A 582 47.81 -13.02 11.59
CA SER A 582 48.70 -13.21 10.44
C SER A 582 47.90 -13.64 9.20
N PRO A 583 48.06 -12.95 8.05
CA PRO A 583 47.73 -13.44 6.70
C PRO A 583 48.98 -14.13 6.08
N PRO A 584 48.97 -14.63 4.82
CA PRO A 584 47.91 -14.67 3.79
C PRO A 584 47.25 -16.03 3.57
#